data_AF-B4I676-F1
#
_entry.id   AF-B4I676-F1
#
_cell.length_a   1.000
_cell.length_b   1.000
_cell.length_c   1.000
_cell.angle_alpha   90.00
_cell.angle_beta   90.00
_cell.angle_gamma   90.00
#
_symmetry.space_group_name_H-M   'P 1'
#
loop_
_entity.id
_entity.type
_entity.pdbx_description
1 polymer ?
#
loop_
_entity_poly.entity_id
_entity_poly.type
_entity_poly.pdbx_seq_one_letter_code
_entity_poly.pdbx_strand_id
1 'polypeptide(L)'
;MGLESGIRQIVSEMKFHLLLVCVAISLGPLPQSEAGVTEEQMWSAGKLMRDVCLPKYPKVSVEVADNIRNGNIPNNKDTNCYINCILEMMQAIKKGKFQLEPTLKQMDIMLPDSYKDEYRKGIHLCKDSTVGLKNAPNCDPAHALLSCLKNNIKVFVFP
;
A
#
# COMPACT_ATOMS: atom_id res chain seq x y z
N MET A 1 47.07 -34.92 -8.72
CA MET A 1 47.30 -33.48 -8.96
C MET A 1 46.53 -32.89 -10.17
N GLY A 2 45.85 -33.68 -11.02
CA GLY A 2 45.15 -33.14 -12.20
C GLY A 2 43.67 -32.76 -12.04
N LEU A 3 42.98 -33.24 -10.99
CA LEU A 3 41.52 -33.07 -10.86
C LEU A 3 41.10 -31.70 -10.31
N GLU A 4 41.85 -31.15 -9.34
CA GLU A 4 41.59 -29.84 -8.74
C GLU A 4 41.84 -28.67 -9.71
N SER A 5 42.78 -28.85 -10.64
CA SER A 5 43.08 -27.85 -11.68
C SER A 5 41.93 -27.74 -12.69
N GLY A 6 41.37 -28.88 -13.13
CA GLY A 6 40.23 -28.92 -14.05
C GLY A 6 38.97 -28.28 -13.47
N ILE A 7 38.68 -28.50 -12.18
CA ILE A 7 37.51 -27.91 -11.50
C ILE A 7 37.63 -26.38 -11.40
N ARG A 8 38.84 -25.85 -11.11
CA ARG A 8 39.07 -24.40 -11.07
C ARG A 8 38.88 -23.74 -12.44
N GLN A 9 39.34 -24.41 -13.51
CA GLN A 9 39.15 -23.94 -14.89
C GLN A 9 37.65 -23.84 -15.24
N ILE A 10 36.88 -24.90 -14.96
CA ILE A 10 35.44 -24.96 -15.25
C ILE A 10 34.65 -23.89 -14.48
N VAL A 11 34.96 -23.68 -13.19
CA VAL A 11 34.30 -22.65 -12.37
C VAL A 11 34.60 -21.23 -12.87
N SER A 12 35.80 -21.02 -13.42
CA SER A 12 36.20 -19.71 -13.99
C SER A 12 35.43 -19.40 -15.28
N GLU A 13 35.33 -20.36 -16.20
CA GLU A 13 34.54 -20.23 -17.44
C GLU A 13 33.06 -19.99 -17.13
N MET A 14 32.50 -20.70 -16.13
CA MET A 14 31.11 -20.55 -15.72
C MET A 14 30.83 -19.17 -15.11
N LYS A 15 31.76 -18.61 -14.33
CA LYS A 15 31.68 -17.23 -13.82
C LYS A 15 31.73 -16.21 -14.95
N PHE A 16 32.57 -16.44 -15.96
CA PHE A 16 32.69 -15.54 -17.10
C PHE A 16 31.39 -15.52 -17.93
N HIS A 17 30.80 -16.68 -18.19
CA HIS A 17 29.49 -16.78 -18.84
C HIS A 17 28.37 -16.17 -18.01
N LEU A 18 28.35 -16.37 -16.69
CA LEU A 18 27.36 -15.76 -15.80
C LEU A 18 27.45 -14.23 -15.84
N LEU A 19 28.67 -13.67 -15.81
CA LEU A 19 28.91 -12.24 -15.94
C LEU A 19 28.46 -11.70 -17.30
N LEU A 20 28.75 -12.41 -18.40
CA LEU A 20 28.31 -12.01 -19.74
C LEU A 20 26.78 -12.03 -19.88
N VAL A 21 26.10 -13.02 -19.28
CA VAL A 21 24.63 -13.07 -19.24
C VAL A 21 24.06 -11.91 -18.43
N CYS A 22 24.64 -11.59 -17.27
CA CYS A 22 24.21 -10.43 -16.47
C CYS A 22 24.37 -9.09 -17.21
N VAL A 23 25.48 -8.93 -17.96
CA VAL A 23 25.73 -7.72 -18.78
C VAL A 23 24.77 -7.67 -19.98
N ALA A 24 24.46 -8.80 -20.61
CA ALA A 24 23.50 -8.84 -21.71
C ALA A 24 22.07 -8.48 -21.24
N ILE A 25 21.69 -8.90 -20.03
CA ILE A 25 20.38 -8.56 -19.44
C ILE A 25 20.27 -7.07 -19.10
N SER A 26 21.36 -6.42 -18.68
CA SER A 26 21.36 -4.98 -18.36
C SER A 26 21.39 -4.05 -19.57
N LEU A 27 21.73 -4.56 -20.75
CA LEU A 27 21.80 -3.82 -22.03
C LEU A 27 20.57 -4.00 -22.93
N GLY A 28 19.62 -4.87 -22.54
CA GLY A 28 18.35 -5.02 -23.26
C GLY A 28 17.50 -3.75 -23.14
N PRO A 29 16.77 -3.35 -24.20
CA PRO A 29 15.83 -2.24 -24.11
C PRO A 29 14.77 -2.57 -23.06
N LEU A 30 14.80 -1.84 -21.94
CA LEU A 30 13.71 -1.87 -20.98
C LEU A 30 12.44 -1.43 -21.72
N PRO A 31 11.35 -2.21 -21.68
CA PRO A 31 10.07 -1.70 -22.19
C PRO A 31 9.79 -0.39 -21.46
N GLN A 32 9.60 0.69 -22.22
CA GLN A 32 9.17 1.97 -21.66
C GLN A 32 7.82 1.74 -21.00
N SER A 33 7.82 1.56 -19.68
CA SER A 33 6.62 1.46 -18.88
C SER A 33 5.91 2.80 -18.91
N GLU A 34 4.64 2.81 -19.27
CA GLU A 34 3.73 3.90 -18.90
C GLU A 34 3.99 4.24 -17.43
N ALA A 35 4.41 5.48 -17.16
CA ALA A 35 4.98 5.91 -15.89
C ALA A 35 3.87 6.13 -14.84
N GLY A 36 3.13 5.09 -14.48
CA GLY A 36 2.06 5.14 -13.50
C GLY A 36 1.71 3.75 -12.97
N VAL A 37 1.19 3.68 -11.74
CA VAL A 37 0.72 2.42 -11.16
C VAL A 37 -0.57 2.00 -11.84
N THR A 38 -0.63 0.75 -12.30
CA THR A 38 -1.85 0.21 -12.89
C THR A 38 -2.89 -0.08 -11.81
N GLU A 39 -4.16 -0.08 -12.19
CA GLU A 39 -5.24 -0.40 -11.24
C GLU A 39 -5.09 -1.82 -10.65
N GLU A 40 -4.60 -2.77 -11.44
CA GLU A 40 -4.30 -4.14 -10.98
C GLU A 40 -3.20 -4.15 -9.90
N GLN A 41 -2.15 -3.36 -10.06
CA GLN A 41 -1.08 -3.23 -9.07
C GLN A 41 -1.60 -2.57 -7.78
N MET A 42 -2.42 -1.53 -7.90
CA MET A 42 -3.08 -0.89 -6.75
C MET A 42 -3.92 -1.91 -5.97
N TRP A 43 -4.77 -2.69 -6.65
CA TRP A 43 -5.60 -3.71 -6.00
C TRP A 43 -4.78 -4.86 -5.41
N SER A 44 -3.66 -5.24 -6.04
CA SER A 44 -2.75 -6.25 -5.51
C SER A 44 -2.08 -5.79 -4.22
N ALA A 45 -1.64 -4.54 -4.15
CA ALA A 45 -1.11 -3.95 -2.92
C ALA A 45 -2.18 -3.87 -1.82
N GLY A 46 -3.40 -3.47 -2.18
CA GLY A 46 -4.54 -3.47 -1.27
C GLY A 46 -4.85 -4.87 -0.70
N LYS A 47 -4.84 -5.90 -1.55
CA LYS A 47 -5.03 -7.29 -1.12
C LYS A 47 -4.02 -7.71 -0.06
N LEU A 48 -2.73 -7.35 -0.22
CA LEU A 48 -1.72 -7.63 0.79
C LEU A 48 -2.05 -6.98 2.15
N MET A 49 -2.53 -5.73 2.15
CA MET A 49 -2.93 -5.05 3.37
C MET A 49 -4.13 -5.75 4.03
N ARG A 50 -5.13 -6.19 3.25
CA ARG A 50 -6.25 -6.98 3.76
C ARG A 50 -5.77 -8.30 4.39
N ASP A 51 -4.90 -9.02 3.69
CA ASP A 51 -4.37 -10.32 4.12
C ASP A 51 -3.62 -10.21 5.46
N VAL A 52 -2.98 -9.06 5.72
CA VAL A 52 -2.30 -8.77 6.99
C VAL A 52 -3.26 -8.33 8.10
N CYS A 53 -4.28 -7.53 7.77
CA CYS A 53 -5.15 -6.92 8.78
C CYS A 53 -6.37 -7.78 9.15
N LEU A 54 -6.99 -8.51 8.23
CA LEU A 54 -8.17 -9.35 8.54
C LEU A 54 -7.90 -10.38 9.66
N PRO A 55 -6.78 -11.13 9.69
CA PRO A 55 -6.50 -12.08 10.76
C PRO A 55 -6.36 -11.43 12.15
N LYS A 56 -6.03 -10.13 12.22
CA LYS A 56 -5.92 -9.38 13.48
C LYS A 56 -7.28 -8.97 14.05
N TYR A 57 -8.31 -8.92 13.22
CA TYR A 57 -9.66 -8.49 13.58
C TYR A 57 -10.69 -9.53 13.12
N PRO A 58 -10.73 -10.73 13.75
CA PRO A 58 -11.54 -11.87 13.29
C PRO A 58 -13.06 -11.64 13.32
N LYS A 59 -13.51 -10.54 13.94
CA LYS A 59 -14.93 -10.12 13.94
C LYS A 59 -15.31 -9.30 12.70
N VAL A 60 -14.33 -8.87 11.91
CA VAL A 60 -14.54 -8.23 10.61
C VAL A 60 -14.51 -9.32 9.54
N SER A 61 -15.67 -9.67 9.00
CA SER A 61 -15.76 -10.62 7.89
C SER A 61 -15.23 -10.00 6.60
N VAL A 62 -14.93 -10.85 5.62
CA VAL A 62 -14.57 -10.42 4.25
C VAL A 62 -15.67 -9.52 3.67
N GLU A 63 -16.93 -9.90 3.86
CA GLU A 63 -18.09 -9.13 3.40
C GLU A 63 -18.17 -7.73 4.04
N VAL A 64 -17.90 -7.61 5.35
CA VAL A 64 -17.83 -6.31 6.02
C VAL A 64 -16.71 -5.46 5.42
N ALA A 65 -15.55 -6.05 5.19
CA ALA A 65 -14.42 -5.34 4.60
C ALA A 65 -14.65 -4.99 3.11
N ASP A 66 -15.40 -5.79 2.35
CA ASP A 66 -15.85 -5.46 0.98
C ASP A 66 -16.86 -4.30 0.98
N ASN A 67 -17.74 -4.25 1.98
CA ASN A 67 -18.64 -3.11 2.16
C ASN A 67 -17.88 -1.82 2.48
N ILE A 68 -16.84 -1.89 3.31
CA ILE A 68 -15.95 -0.74 3.60
C ILE A 68 -15.30 -0.23 2.32
N ARG A 69 -14.79 -1.12 1.44
CA ARG A 69 -14.22 -0.76 0.13
C ARG A 69 -15.17 0.08 -0.72
N ASN A 70 -16.48 -0.17 -0.61
CA ASN A 70 -17.53 0.56 -1.34
C ASN A 70 -18.04 1.80 -0.60
N GLY A 71 -17.43 2.15 0.54
CA GLY A 71 -17.75 3.35 1.31
C GLY A 71 -18.86 3.17 2.34
N ASN A 72 -19.33 1.95 2.57
CA ASN A 72 -20.20 1.64 3.70
C ASN A 72 -19.29 1.36 4.91
N ILE A 73 -19.12 2.34 5.79
CA ILE A 73 -18.14 2.30 6.88
C ILE A 73 -18.86 2.14 8.23
N PRO A 74 -19.04 0.91 8.77
CA PRO A 74 -19.60 0.73 10.10
C PRO A 74 -18.72 1.37 11.16
N ASN A 75 -19.33 2.10 12.09
CA ASN A 75 -18.63 2.71 13.22
C ASN A 75 -18.73 1.82 14.46
N ASN A 76 -17.80 0.87 14.61
CA ASN A 76 -17.66 0.07 15.81
C ASN A 76 -16.18 -0.26 16.06
N LYS A 77 -15.84 -0.73 17.26
CA LYS A 77 -14.46 -0.99 17.67
C LYS A 77 -13.69 -1.88 16.69
N ASP A 78 -14.28 -3.00 16.26
CA ASP A 78 -13.57 -3.97 15.44
C ASP A 78 -13.34 -3.45 14.01
N THR A 79 -14.35 -2.81 13.39
CA THR A 79 -14.20 -2.19 12.07
C THR A 79 -13.27 -0.97 12.09
N ASN A 80 -13.38 -0.11 13.09
CA ASN A 80 -12.52 1.07 13.24
C ASN A 80 -11.05 0.64 13.40
N CYS A 81 -10.78 -0.41 14.18
CA CYS A 81 -9.42 -0.90 14.35
C CYS A 81 -8.89 -1.69 13.16
N TYR A 82 -9.73 -2.37 12.40
CA TYR A 82 -9.36 -2.90 11.08
C TYR A 82 -8.94 -1.78 10.11
N ILE A 83 -9.74 -0.71 10.04
CA ILE A 83 -9.41 0.47 9.24
C ILE A 83 -8.09 1.10 9.72
N ASN A 84 -7.87 1.20 11.03
CA ASN A 84 -6.62 1.70 11.60
C ASN A 84 -5.41 0.88 11.18
N CYS A 85 -5.50 -0.46 11.19
CA CYS A 85 -4.41 -1.33 10.75
C CYS A 85 -3.98 -1.03 9.31
N ILE A 86 -4.95 -0.88 8.39
CA ILE A 86 -4.68 -0.57 6.99
C ILE A 86 -4.08 0.84 6.86
N LEU A 87 -4.66 1.83 7.55
CA LEU A 87 -4.15 3.21 7.53
C LEU A 87 -2.74 3.33 8.14
N GLU A 88 -2.39 2.49 9.12
CA GLU A 88 -1.02 2.40 9.64
C GLU A 88 -0.07 1.77 8.61
N MET A 89 -0.50 0.72 7.89
CA MET A 89 0.29 0.14 6.80
C MET A 89 0.55 1.17 5.69
N MET A 90 -0.46 1.97 5.33
CA MET A 90 -0.35 3.07 4.36
C MET A 90 0.39 4.30 4.91
N GLN A 91 0.92 4.26 6.14
CA GLN A 91 1.57 5.38 6.82
C GLN A 91 0.67 6.62 6.97
N ALA A 92 -0.64 6.47 6.82
CA ALA A 92 -1.61 7.55 6.93
C ALA A 92 -1.93 7.91 8.38
N ILE A 93 -1.94 6.92 9.28
CA ILE A 93 -2.08 7.15 10.72
C ILE A 93 -0.85 6.65 11.45
N LYS A 94 -0.42 7.42 12.45
CA LYS A 94 0.60 6.99 13.41
C LYS A 94 0.23 7.49 14.80
N LYS A 95 0.04 6.56 15.75
CA LYS A 95 -0.34 6.87 17.14
C LYS A 95 -1.57 7.80 17.23
N GLY A 96 -2.61 7.47 16.47
CA GLY A 96 -3.88 8.22 16.45
C GLY A 96 -3.82 9.60 15.77
N LYS A 97 -2.73 9.92 15.05
CA LYS A 97 -2.59 11.17 14.31
C LYS A 97 -2.53 10.92 12.80
N PHE A 98 -3.31 11.67 12.04
CA PHE A 98 -3.15 11.73 10.59
C PHE A 98 -1.76 12.25 10.20
N GLN A 99 -1.15 11.61 9.20
CA GLN A 99 0.17 11.93 8.67
C GLN A 99 0.00 12.49 7.25
N LEU A 100 -0.31 13.78 7.11
CA LEU A 100 -0.63 14.41 5.84
C LEU A 100 0.43 14.16 4.75
N GLU A 101 1.67 14.57 4.99
CA GLU A 101 2.76 14.45 4.01
C GLU A 101 3.09 12.99 3.64
N PRO A 102 3.21 12.05 4.60
CA PRO A 102 3.35 10.63 4.26
C PRO A 102 2.18 10.07 3.46
N THR A 103 0.95 10.49 3.75
CA THR A 103 -0.25 10.05 3.00
C THR A 103 -0.21 10.54 1.56
N LEU A 104 0.15 11.81 1.33
CA LEU A 104 0.29 12.37 -0.02
C LEU A 104 1.35 11.61 -0.83
N LYS A 105 2.49 11.30 -0.21
CA LYS A 105 3.53 10.50 -0.87
C LYS A 105 3.07 9.08 -1.18
N GLN A 106 2.35 8.44 -0.25
CA GLN A 106 1.85 7.09 -0.46
C GLN A 106 0.74 7.03 -1.51
N MET A 107 -0.11 8.05 -1.59
CA MET A 107 -1.08 8.23 -2.67
C MET A 107 -0.37 8.30 -4.04
N ASP A 108 0.72 9.08 -4.15
CA ASP A 108 1.49 9.20 -5.40
C ASP A 108 2.14 7.87 -5.85
N ILE A 109 2.48 7.01 -4.89
CA ILE A 109 3.08 5.69 -5.12
C ILE A 109 2.03 4.62 -5.45
N MET A 110 0.85 4.65 -4.83
CA MET A 110 -0.09 3.52 -4.89
C MET A 110 -1.25 3.72 -5.86
N LEU A 111 -1.62 4.97 -6.17
CA LEU A 111 -2.81 5.23 -6.99
C LEU A 111 -2.44 5.44 -8.47
N PRO A 112 -3.30 4.99 -9.40
CA PRO A 112 -3.23 5.39 -10.79
C PRO A 112 -3.39 6.91 -10.94
N ASP A 113 -2.82 7.49 -12.00
CA ASP A 113 -2.83 8.94 -12.22
C ASP A 113 -4.24 9.55 -12.26
N SER A 114 -5.22 8.81 -12.79
CA SER A 114 -6.62 9.24 -12.85
C SER A 114 -7.28 9.48 -11.49
N TYR A 115 -6.68 9.01 -10.39
CA TYR A 115 -7.20 9.16 -9.03
C TYR A 115 -6.51 10.31 -8.27
N LYS A 116 -5.26 10.65 -8.64
CA LYS A 116 -4.35 11.44 -7.79
C LYS A 116 -4.85 12.85 -7.48
N ASP A 117 -5.40 13.57 -8.46
CA ASP A 117 -5.84 14.96 -8.25
C ASP A 117 -7.00 15.06 -7.26
N GLU A 118 -7.99 14.17 -7.39
CA GLU A 118 -9.13 14.12 -6.49
C GLU A 118 -8.69 13.69 -5.09
N TYR A 119 -7.86 12.66 -4.99
CA TYR A 119 -7.36 12.19 -3.70
C TYR A 119 -6.51 13.25 -3.00
N ARG A 120 -5.64 13.96 -3.72
CA ARG A 120 -4.83 15.06 -3.15
C ARG A 120 -5.73 16.13 -2.54
N LYS A 121 -6.79 16.53 -3.26
CA LYS A 121 -7.78 17.49 -2.76
C LYS A 121 -8.51 16.96 -1.52
N GLY A 122 -9.02 15.73 -1.57
CA GLY A 122 -9.71 15.09 -0.45
C GLY A 122 -8.85 14.97 0.81
N ILE A 123 -7.59 14.55 0.64
CA ILE A 123 -6.59 14.46 1.70
C ILE A 123 -6.37 15.82 2.38
N HIS A 124 -6.23 16.90 1.60
CA HIS A 124 -6.07 18.25 2.18
C HIS A 124 -7.31 18.73 2.93
N LEU A 125 -8.50 18.43 2.43
CA LEU A 125 -9.77 18.76 3.12
C LEU A 125 -9.90 18.02 4.45
N CYS A 126 -9.30 16.83 4.56
CA CYS A 126 -9.36 15.98 5.75
C CYS A 126 -8.20 16.13 6.73
N LYS A 127 -7.31 17.12 6.52
CA LYS A 127 -6.10 17.31 7.34
C LYS A 127 -6.37 17.40 8.85
N ASP A 128 -7.52 17.95 9.25
CA ASP A 128 -7.90 18.16 10.65
C ASP A 128 -8.90 17.12 11.18
N SER A 129 -9.23 16.09 10.39
CA SER A 129 -10.25 15.07 10.72
C SER A 129 -9.96 14.28 12.01
N THR A 130 -8.69 14.19 12.41
CA THR A 130 -8.28 13.48 13.63
C THR A 130 -7.94 14.41 14.80
N VAL A 131 -8.14 15.72 14.67
CA VAL A 131 -7.82 16.68 15.74
C VAL A 131 -8.69 16.39 16.97
N GLY A 132 -8.04 16.34 18.14
CA GLY A 132 -8.71 16.01 19.40
C GLY A 132 -8.91 14.50 19.66
N LEU A 133 -8.64 13.62 18.68
CA LEU A 133 -8.93 12.18 18.79
C LEU A 133 -7.72 11.31 19.12
N LYS A 134 -6.52 11.89 19.32
CA LYS A 134 -5.24 11.14 19.44
C LYS A 134 -5.29 9.94 20.40
N ASN A 135 -5.99 10.06 21.52
CA ASN A 135 -6.12 9.03 22.55
C ASN A 135 -7.54 8.48 22.67
N ALA A 136 -8.40 8.76 21.70
CA ALA A 136 -9.75 8.23 21.68
C ALA A 136 -9.69 6.69 21.62
N PRO A 137 -10.58 5.99 22.34
CA PRO A 137 -10.62 4.54 22.33
C PRO A 137 -11.00 4.02 20.94
N ASN A 138 -11.03 2.69 20.79
CA ASN A 138 -11.67 2.03 19.64
C ASN A 138 -11.14 2.45 18.25
N CYS A 139 -9.93 2.99 18.18
CA CYS A 139 -9.33 3.45 16.93
C CYS A 139 -10.15 4.53 16.20
N ASP A 140 -10.89 5.36 16.94
CA ASP A 140 -11.75 6.42 16.41
C ASP A 140 -11.07 7.39 15.41
N PRO A 141 -9.77 7.77 15.55
CA PRO A 141 -9.09 8.58 14.54
C PRO A 141 -9.14 7.99 13.13
N ALA A 142 -9.07 6.66 13.01
CA ALA A 142 -9.09 5.97 11.73
C ALA A 142 -10.45 6.06 11.05
N HIS A 143 -11.52 5.88 11.83
CA HIS A 143 -12.88 6.04 11.34
C HIS A 143 -13.16 7.49 10.91
N ALA A 144 -12.72 8.47 11.71
CA ALA A 144 -12.89 9.89 11.40
C ALA A 144 -12.19 10.29 10.09
N LEU A 145 -10.93 9.83 9.90
CA LEU A 145 -10.18 10.09 8.68
C LEU A 145 -10.83 9.44 7.46
N LEU A 146 -11.15 8.14 7.52
CA LEU A 146 -11.70 7.43 6.37
C LEU A 146 -13.08 7.98 5.98
N SER A 147 -13.94 8.29 6.96
CA SER A 147 -15.24 8.90 6.73
C SER A 147 -15.12 10.28 6.09
N CYS A 148 -14.14 11.09 6.54
CA CYS A 148 -13.87 12.37 5.90
C CYS A 148 -13.47 12.19 4.44
N LEU A 149 -12.55 11.26 4.13
CA LEU A 149 -12.12 11.00 2.76
C LEU A 149 -13.30 10.55 1.90
N LYS A 150 -14.12 9.61 2.38
CA LYS A 150 -15.31 9.11 1.67
C LYS A 150 -16.31 10.20 1.28
N ASN A 151 -16.40 11.26 2.08
CA ASN A 151 -17.29 12.40 1.82
C ASN A 151 -16.68 13.47 0.91
N ASN A 152 -15.36 13.43 0.68
CA ASN A 152 -14.63 14.45 -0.08
C ASN A 152 -14.00 13.94 -1.38
N ILE A 153 -14.20 12.66 -1.73
CA ILE A 153 -13.79 12.05 -3.01
C ILE A 153 -14.97 11.29 -3.65
N LYS A 154 -15.07 11.34 -4.97
CA LYS A 154 -16.09 10.62 -5.75
C LYS A 154 -15.70 9.17 -5.96
N VAL A 155 -14.45 8.93 -6.39
CA VAL A 155 -13.93 7.58 -6.59
C VAL A 155 -13.30 7.12 -5.28
N PHE A 156 -14.10 6.48 -4.44
CA PHE A 156 -13.62 5.96 -3.18
C PHE A 156 -13.12 4.52 -3.36
N VAL A 157 -11.86 4.30 -3.01
CA VAL A 157 -11.27 2.96 -2.85
C VAL A 157 -10.62 2.84 -1.49
N PHE A 158 -10.80 1.68 -0.86
CA PHE A 158 -10.11 1.27 0.35
C PHE A 158 -9.77 -0.22 0.25
N PRO A 159 -8.56 -0.65 0.68
CA PRO A 159 -8.16 -2.04 0.68
C PRO A 159 -9.19 -2.97 1.27
#